data_AF-A0A239I3T6-F1
#
_entry.id   AF-A0A239I3T6-F1
#
_cell.length_a   1.000
_cell.length_b   1.000
_cell.length_c   1.000
_cell.angle_alpha   90.00
_cell.angle_beta   90.00
_cell.angle_gamma   90.00
#
_symmetry.space_group_name_H-M   'P 1'
#
loop_
_entity.id
_entity.type
_entity.pdbx_description
1 polymer ?
#
loop_
_entity_poly.entity_id
_entity_poly.type
_entity_poly.pdbx_seq_one_letter_code
_entity_poly.pdbx_strand_id
1 'polypeptide(L)'
;MTVEYKYEVIKKLFETNGNKKNAALKLKCTIRHINRMIQGYKIKDKEFFVHGNKGRRPIHAIDTDIKQNIIDLYRTKYWNANYAHF
;
A
#
# COMPACT_ATOMS: atom_id res chain seq x y z
N MET A 1 3.76 1.51 9.62
CA MET A 1 2.50 0.88 10.10
C MET A 1 1.90 0.11 8.93
N THR A 2 1.80 -1.22 9.04
CA THR A 2 1.34 -2.08 7.95
C THR A 2 -0.19 -2.06 7.80
N VAL A 3 -0.68 -2.53 6.65
CA VAL A 3 -2.12 -2.70 6.38
C VAL A 3 -2.69 -3.75 7.34
N GLU A 4 -1.94 -4.82 7.54
CA GLU A 4 -2.26 -5.95 8.43
C GLU A 4 -2.42 -5.48 9.88
N TYR A 5 -1.49 -4.66 10.38
CA TYR A 5 -1.58 -4.15 11.75
C TYR A 5 -2.82 -3.27 11.98
N LYS A 6 -3.20 -2.44 11.00
CA LYS A 6 -4.43 -1.63 11.09
C LYS A 6 -5.67 -2.53 11.14
N TYR A 7 -5.69 -3.55 10.29
CA TYR A 7 -6.77 -4.53 10.24
C TYR A 7 -6.93 -5.24 11.59
N GLU A 8 -5.85 -5.79 12.14
CA GLU A 8 -5.90 -6.53 13.41
C GLU A 8 -6.38 -5.68 14.58
N VAL A 9 -5.89 -4.43 14.67
CA VAL A 9 -6.32 -3.50 15.73
C VAL A 9 -7.80 -3.16 15.61
N ILE A 10 -8.29 -2.91 14.40
CA ILE A 10 -9.70 -2.56 14.18
C ILE A 10 -10.62 -3.78 14.33
N LYS A 11 -10.22 -4.95 13.83
CA LYS A 11 -10.92 -6.22 14.01
C LYS A 11 -11.10 -6.52 15.49
N LYS A 12 -10.01 -6.51 16.26
CA LYS A 12 -10.05 -6.72 17.71
C LYS A 12 -10.93 -5.68 18.40
N LEU A 13 -10.82 -4.41 18.03
CA LEU A 13 -11.64 -3.33 18.59
C LEU A 13 -13.13 -3.58 18.34
N PHE A 14 -13.48 -4.07 17.14
CA PHE A 14 -14.85 -4.36 16.75
C PHE A 14 -15.43 -5.57 17.49
N GLU A 15 -14.69 -6.68 17.54
CA GLU A 15 -15.11 -7.93 18.20
C GLU A 15 -15.28 -7.76 19.72
N THR A 16 -14.38 -7.01 20.35
CA THR A 16 -14.38 -6.81 21.82
C THR A 16 -15.18 -5.60 22.28
N ASN A 17 -15.74 -4.81 21.36
CA ASN A 17 -16.33 -3.50 21.63
C ASN A 17 -15.43 -2.61 22.53
N GLY A 18 -14.12 -2.66 22.26
CA GLY A 18 -13.09 -2.09 23.13
C GLY A 18 -12.99 -0.55 23.09
N ASN A 19 -12.00 -0.01 23.81
CA ASN A 19 -11.80 1.43 23.91
C ASN A 19 -11.22 2.05 22.62
N LYS A 20 -12.01 2.89 21.96
CA LYS A 20 -11.63 3.62 20.73
C LYS A 20 -10.45 4.59 20.91
N LYS A 21 -10.28 5.19 22.09
CA LYS A 21 -9.15 6.09 22.40
C LYS A 21 -7.83 5.30 22.45
N ASN A 22 -7.86 4.09 23.00
CA ASN A 22 -6.69 3.21 23.01
C ASN A 22 -6.29 2.80 21.58
N ALA A 23 -7.26 2.41 20.75
CA ALA A 23 -6.99 2.11 19.34
C ALA A 23 -6.44 3.32 18.56
N ALA A 24 -6.98 4.52 18.83
CA ALA A 24 -6.48 5.77 18.26
C ALA A 24 -5.00 6.03 18.62
N LEU A 25 -4.62 5.81 19.88
CA LEU A 25 -3.23 5.90 20.34
C LEU A 25 -2.33 4.85 19.66
N LYS A 26 -2.76 3.59 19.61
CA LYS A 26 -2.02 2.49 18.96
C LYS A 26 -1.76 2.73 17.47
N LEU A 27 -2.76 3.27 16.77
CA LEU A 27 -2.69 3.59 15.34
C LEU A 27 -2.20 5.01 15.07
N LYS A 28 -1.84 5.79 16.11
CA LYS A 28 -1.40 7.18 16.01
C LYS A 28 -2.30 8.02 15.08
N CYS A 29 -3.61 7.89 15.26
CA CYS A 29 -4.61 8.56 14.43
C CYS A 29 -5.76 9.12 15.28
N THR A 30 -6.64 9.90 14.67
CA THR A 30 -7.77 10.50 15.38
C THR A 30 -8.89 9.49 15.61
N ILE A 31 -9.74 9.73 16.61
CA ILE A 31 -10.94 8.92 16.88
C ILE A 31 -11.88 8.90 15.66
N ARG A 32 -11.97 10.02 14.91
CA ARG A 32 -12.70 10.07 13.64
C ARG A 32 -12.17 9.04 12.65
N HIS A 33 -10.86 8.89 12.54
CA HIS A 33 -10.24 7.92 11.66
C HIS A 33 -10.58 6.49 12.11
N ILE A 34 -10.53 6.20 13.41
CA ILE A 34 -10.97 4.91 13.97
C ILE A 34 -12.43 4.60 13.61
N ASN A 35 -13.35 5.54 13.83
CA ASN A 35 -14.76 5.35 13.48
C ASN A 35 -14.95 5.08 11.98
N ARG A 36 -14.21 5.78 11.11
CA ARG A 36 -14.20 5.52 9.67
C ARG A 36 -13.70 4.11 9.35
N MET A 37 -12.62 3.65 10.00
CA MET A 37 -12.11 2.29 9.80
C MET A 37 -13.10 1.23 10.27
N ILE A 38 -13.80 1.44 11.40
CA ILE A 38 -14.84 0.52 11.87
C ILE A 38 -15.99 0.43 10.87
N GLN A 39 -16.47 1.57 10.34
CA GLN A 39 -17.51 1.57 9.31
C GLN A 39 -17.04 0.88 8.03
N GLY A 40 -15.80 1.15 7.60
CA GLY A 40 -15.18 0.49 6.46
C GLY A 40 -15.07 -1.03 6.63
N TYR A 41 -14.62 -1.46 7.80
CA TYR A 41 -14.51 -2.87 8.19
C TYR A 41 -15.88 -3.57 8.17
N LYS A 42 -16.95 -2.93 8.65
CA LYS A 42 -18.31 -3.51 8.57
C LYS A 42 -18.79 -3.77 7.14
N ILE A 43 -18.39 -2.94 6.19
CA ILE A 43 -18.88 -3.00 4.80
C ILE A 43 -17.98 -3.91 3.94
N LYS A 44 -16.66 -3.83 4.12
CA LYS A 44 -15.67 -4.45 3.21
C LYS A 44 -14.67 -5.36 3.93
N ASP A 45 -14.81 -5.58 5.23
CA ASP A 45 -13.90 -6.38 6.06
C ASP A 45 -12.43 -5.96 5.82
N LYS A 46 -11.56 -6.93 5.50
CA LYS A 46 -10.13 -6.72 5.28
C LYS A 46 -9.82 -5.87 4.05
N GLU A 47 -10.69 -5.87 3.04
CA GLU A 47 -10.47 -5.14 1.78
C GLU A 47 -10.42 -3.63 1.98
N PHE A 48 -11.12 -3.10 3.00
CA PHE A 48 -11.10 -1.68 3.32
C PHE A 48 -9.70 -1.12 3.56
N PHE A 49 -8.80 -1.94 4.11
CA PHE A 49 -7.44 -1.52 4.47
C PHE A 49 -6.47 -1.63 3.28
N VAL A 50 -6.86 -2.34 2.22
CA VAL A 50 -6.09 -2.41 0.98
C VAL A 50 -6.15 -1.06 0.28
N HIS A 51 -4.99 -0.56 -0.15
CA HIS A 51 -4.95 0.69 -0.88
C HIS A 51 -5.66 0.56 -2.24
N GLY A 52 -6.51 1.53 -2.60
CA GLY A 52 -7.29 1.48 -3.84
C GLY A 52 -6.46 1.49 -5.13
N ASN A 53 -5.18 1.88 -5.06
CA ASN A 53 -4.25 1.77 -6.20
C ASN A 53 -3.47 0.45 -6.21
N LYS A 54 -3.68 -0.47 -5.25
CA LYS A 54 -2.97 -1.76 -5.24
C LYS A 54 -3.36 -2.55 -6.50
N GLY A 55 -2.37 -2.89 -7.32
CA GLY A 55 -2.58 -3.59 -8.59
C GLY A 55 -3.06 -2.71 -9.75
N ARG A 56 -3.32 -1.41 -9.52
CA ARG A 56 -3.71 -0.50 -10.60
C ARG A 56 -2.49 -0.01 -11.35
N ARG A 57 -2.42 -0.24 -12.66
CA ARG A 57 -1.42 0.35 -13.54
C ARG A 57 -1.84 1.79 -13.88
N PRO A 58 -1.01 2.82 -13.61
CA PRO A 58 -1.29 4.18 -14.05
C PRO A 58 -1.43 4.26 -15.58
N ILE A 59 -2.25 5.19 -16.07
CA ILE A 59 -2.47 5.41 -17.52
C ILE A 59 -1.14 5.77 -18.21
N HIS A 60 -0.31 6.58 -17.55
CA HIS A 60 1.00 6.99 -18.06
C HIS A 60 2.13 6.03 -17.69
N ALA A 61 1.82 4.79 -17.29
CA ALA A 61 2.85 3.81 -16.96
C ALA A 61 3.52 3.28 -18.23
N ILE A 62 4.85 3.42 -18.29
CA ILE A 62 5.70 2.87 -19.36
C ILE A 62 5.36 1.40 -19.58
N ASP A 63 5.33 1.01 -20.85
CA ASP A 63 4.97 -0.34 -21.22
C ASP A 63 5.93 -1.40 -20.73
N THR A 64 5.39 -2.56 -20.38
CA THR A 64 6.17 -3.70 -19.90
C THR A 64 7.20 -4.11 -20.94
N ASP A 65 6.81 -4.09 -22.20
CA ASP A 65 7.66 -4.47 -23.33
C ASP A 65 8.77 -3.44 -23.52
N ILE A 66 8.46 -2.15 -23.40
CA ILE A 66 9.46 -1.07 -23.44
C ILE A 66 10.45 -1.22 -22.28
N LYS A 67 9.97 -1.52 -21.07
CA LYS A 67 10.86 -1.76 -19.91
C LYS A 67 11.79 -2.94 -20.15
N GLN A 68 11.26 -4.04 -20.68
CA GLN A 68 12.05 -5.24 -20.95
C GLN A 68 13.11 -4.94 -22.02
N ASN A 69 12.72 -4.25 -23.10
CA ASN A 69 13.64 -3.82 -24.15
C ASN A 69 14.78 -2.96 -23.60
N ILE A 70 14.50 -2.01 -22.69
CA ILE A 70 15.54 -1.19 -22.06
C ILE A 70 16.53 -2.07 -21.27
N ILE A 71 16.02 -3.03 -20.50
CA ILE A 71 16.85 -3.98 -19.72
C ILE A 71 17.70 -4.83 -20.65
N ASP A 72 17.14 -5.33 -21.75
CA ASP A 72 17.84 -6.20 -22.69
C ASP A 72 18.93 -5.43 -23.45
N LEU A 73 18.65 -4.18 -23.85
CA LEU A 73 19.64 -3.30 -24.48
C LEU A 73 20.82 -3.03 -23.54
N TYR A 74 20.54 -2.79 -22.25
CA TYR A 74 21.58 -2.62 -21.23
C TYR A 74 22.45 -3.88 -21.10
N ARG A 75 21.82 -5.06 -21.08
CA ARG A 75 22.51 -6.34 -20.88
C ARG A 75 23.28 -6.84 -22.09
N THR A 76 22.80 -6.58 -23.30
CA THR A 76 23.32 -7.18 -24.54
C THR A 76 24.14 -6.20 -25.36
N LYS A 77 23.54 -5.08 -25.75
CA LYS A 77 24.12 -4.15 -26.73
C LYS A 77 25.05 -3.12 -26.09
N TYR A 78 24.71 -2.64 -24.91
CA TYR A 78 25.40 -1.53 -24.24
C TYR A 78 26.08 -1.95 -22.93
N TRP A 79 26.45 -3.23 -22.80
CA TRP A 79 26.97 -3.80 -21.56
C TRP A 79 28.25 -3.11 -21.03
N ASN A 80 29.07 -2.54 -21.92
CA ASN A 80 30.29 -1.81 -21.59
C ASN A 80 30.20 -0.31 -21.91
N ALA A 81 28.99 0.25 -21.99
CA ALA A 81 28.82 1.68 -22.19
C ALA A 81 29.38 2.43 -20.98
N ASN A 82 30.23 3.42 -21.22
CA ASN A 82 30.74 4.29 -20.18
C ASN A 82 29.70 5.39 -19.87
N TYR A 83 29.29 5.49 -18.61
CA TYR A 83 28.30 6.47 -18.15
C TYR A 83 28.94 7.73 -17.55
N ALA A 84 30.28 7.78 -17.48
CA ALA A 84 31.05 8.92 -17.01
C ALA A 84 31.97 9.41 -18.14
N HIS A 85 31.95 10.71 -18.41
CA HIS A 85 32.95 11.34 -19.26
C HIS A 85 34.22 11.54 -18.42
N PHE A 86 35.38 11.17 -18.96
CA PHE A 86 36.69 11.45 -18.38
C PHE A 86 37.34 12.63 -19.09
#